data_AF-A0A524FB12-F1
#
_entry.id   AF-A0A524FB12-F1
#
_cell.length_a   1.000
_cell.length_b   1.000
_cell.length_c   1.000
_cell.angle_alpha   90.00
_cell.angle_beta   90.00
_cell.angle_gamma   90.00
#
_symmetry.space_group_name_H-M   'P 1'
#
loop_
_entity.id
_entity.type
_entity.pdbx_description
1 polymer ?
#
loop_
_entity_poly.entity_id
_entity_poly.type
_entity_poly.pdbx_seq_one_letter_code
_entity_poly.pdbx_strand_id
1 'polypeptide(L)'
;MENKEIEYKKSYTGIFSLNYFTQGVFNSIFSMVIPIYLLTTYGSINQAALAFMLSIVLIPTAIKILYGILTDKIGMKKLGRRKPWIIFPASFAGLIWIMLAFMIPSTFDAAVRLFIIA
;
A
#
# COMPACT_ATOMS: atom_id res chain seq x y z
N MET A 1 18.32 -22.33 24.61
CA MET A 1 17.89 -20.94 24.39
C MET A 1 16.78 -20.68 25.39
N GLU A 2 17.04 -19.82 26.37
CA GLU A 2 16.11 -19.51 27.45
C GLU A 2 14.80 -18.97 26.86
N ASN A 3 13.68 -19.64 27.17
CA ASN A 3 12.34 -19.25 26.74
C ASN A 3 11.95 -17.97 27.50
N LYS A 4 12.41 -16.82 27.03
CA LYS A 4 11.88 -15.54 27.49
C LYS A 4 10.42 -15.46 27.08
N GLU A 5 9.52 -15.50 28.05
CA GLU A 5 8.11 -15.23 27.82
C GLU A 5 7.98 -13.84 27.20
N ILE A 6 7.56 -13.78 25.94
CA ILE A 6 7.38 -12.52 25.23
C ILE A 6 6.01 -11.99 25.64
N GLU A 7 5.99 -11.02 26.54
CA GLU A 7 4.75 -10.35 26.96
C GLU A 7 4.07 -9.67 25.77
N TYR A 8 2.80 -10.03 25.53
CA TYR A 8 2.01 -9.44 24.47
C TYR A 8 1.51 -8.05 24.87
N LYS A 9 2.01 -7.02 24.18
CA LYS A 9 1.51 -5.65 24.36
C LYS A 9 0.26 -5.43 23.51
N LYS A 10 -0.86 -5.10 24.14
CA LYS A 10 -2.13 -4.75 23.48
C LYS A 10 -1.99 -3.61 22.44
N SER A 11 -1.00 -2.72 22.63
CA SER A 11 -0.70 -1.66 21.64
C SER A 11 -0.30 -2.20 20.28
N TYR A 12 0.27 -3.42 20.19
CA TYR A 12 0.59 -4.03 18.91
C TYR A 12 -0.66 -4.33 18.09
N THR A 13 -1.75 -4.77 18.70
CA THR A 13 -3.02 -4.97 17.98
C THR A 13 -3.46 -3.67 17.32
N GLY A 14 -3.48 -2.57 18.07
CA GLY A 14 -3.90 -1.26 17.54
C GLY A 14 -3.05 -0.79 16.37
N ILE A 15 -1.72 -0.88 16.49
CA ILE A 15 -0.78 -0.49 15.43
C ILE A 15 -0.97 -1.38 14.18
N PHE A 16 -1.11 -2.69 14.36
CA PHE A 16 -1.34 -3.61 13.25
C PHE A 16 -2.69 -3.35 12.58
N SER A 17 -3.77 -3.16 13.34
CA SER A 17 -5.09 -2.85 12.81
C SER A 17 -5.07 -1.56 12.00
N LEU A 18 -4.45 -0.49 12.51
CA LEU A 18 -4.33 0.77 11.79
C LEU A 18 -3.54 0.59 10.48
N ASN A 19 -2.43 -0.14 10.50
CA ASN A 19 -1.64 -0.43 9.31
C ASN A 19 -2.46 -1.18 8.23
N TYR A 20 -3.22 -2.20 8.62
CA TYR A 20 -4.07 -2.93 7.68
C TYR A 20 -5.25 -2.08 7.20
N PHE A 21 -5.82 -1.24 8.06
CA PHE A 21 -6.86 -0.29 7.68
C PHE A 21 -6.36 0.69 6.61
N THR A 22 -5.22 1.34 6.84
CA THR A 22 -4.61 2.26 5.87
C THR A 22 -4.27 1.56 4.56
N GLN A 23 -3.74 0.33 4.61
CA GLN A 23 -3.51 -0.47 3.39
C GLN A 23 -4.81 -0.81 2.65
N GLY A 24 -5.89 -1.09 3.37
CA GLY A 24 -7.21 -1.36 2.79
C GLY A 24 -7.79 -0.15 2.05
N VAL A 25 -7.79 1.02 2.71
CA VAL A 25 -8.21 2.30 2.12
C VAL A 25 -7.38 2.64 0.88
N PHE A 26 -6.07 2.43 0.96
CA PHE A 26 -5.17 2.64 -0.16
C PHE A 26 -5.54 1.75 -1.35
N ASN A 27 -5.71 0.44 -1.11
CA ASN A 27 -6.03 -0.52 -2.15
C ASN A 27 -7.41 -0.27 -2.78
N SER A 28 -8.40 0.21 -2.01
CA SER A 28 -9.73 0.53 -2.53
C SER A 28 -9.71 1.74 -3.48
N ILE A 29 -8.91 2.77 -3.18
CA ILE A 29 -8.73 3.92 -4.08
C ILE A 29 -8.20 3.45 -5.44
N PHE A 30 -7.18 2.58 -5.45
CA PHE A 30 -6.57 2.10 -6.69
C PHE A 30 -7.41 1.10 -7.47
N SER A 31 -8.11 0.21 -6.79
CA SER A 31 -8.91 -0.83 -7.45
C SER A 31 -10.27 -0.33 -7.93
N MET A 32 -10.83 0.73 -7.32
CA MET A 32 -12.18 1.20 -7.61
C MET A 32 -12.22 2.66 -8.06
N VAL A 33 -11.65 3.59 -7.28
CA VAL A 33 -11.80 5.04 -7.52
C VAL A 33 -11.04 5.50 -8.76
N ILE A 34 -9.77 5.12 -8.92
CA ILE A 34 -8.94 5.53 -10.06
C ILE A 34 -9.51 5.06 -11.41
N PRO A 35 -9.93 3.79 -11.58
CA PRO A 35 -10.56 3.33 -12.82
C PRO A 35 -11.79 4.12 -13.21
N ILE A 36 -12.68 4.41 -12.24
CA ILE A 36 -13.89 5.20 -12.47
C ILE A 36 -13.50 6.62 -12.89
N TYR A 37 -12.56 7.25 -12.18
CA TYR A 37 -12.07 8.59 -12.52
C TYR A 37 -11.53 8.65 -13.96
N LEU A 38 -10.66 7.72 -14.34
CA LEU A 38 -10.06 7.67 -15.66
C LEU A 38 -11.11 7.51 -16.76
N LEU A 39 -12.11 6.65 -16.55
CA LEU A 39 -13.24 6.48 -17.47
C LEU A 39 -14.07 7.76 -17.59
N THR A 40 -14.36 8.45 -16.48
CA THR A 40 -15.15 9.69 -16.49
C THR A 40 -14.42 10.88 -17.11
N THR A 41 -13.11 11.02 -16.88
CA THR A 41 -12.33 12.18 -17.35
C THR A 41 -11.95 12.06 -18.82
N TYR A 42 -11.59 10.85 -19.27
CA TYR A 42 -11.07 10.65 -20.63
C TYR A 42 -12.08 9.96 -21.58
N GLY A 43 -13.19 9.44 -21.06
CA GLY A 43 -14.40 8.98 -21.78
C GLY A 43 -14.23 7.78 -22.73
N SER A 44 -13.02 7.54 -23.22
CA SER A 44 -12.70 6.66 -24.35
C SER A 44 -11.47 5.78 -24.07
N ILE A 45 -11.13 5.58 -22.80
CA ILE A 45 -10.07 4.65 -22.44
C ILE A 45 -10.56 3.23 -22.77
N ASN A 46 -9.80 2.55 -23.62
CA ASN A 46 -10.02 1.15 -23.94
C ASN A 46 -10.05 0.33 -22.63
N GLN A 47 -11.17 -0.36 -22.39
CA GLN A 47 -11.37 -1.18 -21.19
C GLN A 47 -10.27 -2.24 -21.01
N ALA A 48 -9.74 -2.79 -22.11
CA ALA A 48 -8.63 -3.74 -22.06
C ALA A 48 -7.33 -3.09 -21.56
N ALA A 49 -7.06 -1.85 -21.94
CA ALA A 49 -5.89 -1.11 -21.46
C ALA A 49 -6.01 -0.79 -19.97
N LEU A 50 -7.21 -0.43 -19.50
CA LEU A 50 -7.49 -0.18 -18.09
C LEU A 50 -7.33 -1.46 -17.24
N ALA A 51 -7.87 -2.59 -17.71
CA ALA A 51 -7.71 -3.89 -17.05
C ALA A 51 -6.24 -4.33 -17.01
N PHE A 52 -5.48 -4.09 -18.08
CA PHE A 52 -4.04 -4.36 -18.12
C PHE A 52 -3.27 -3.51 -17.11
N MET A 53 -3.56 -2.21 -17.04
CA MET A 53 -2.96 -1.30 -16.06
C MET A 53 -3.27 -1.75 -14.61
N LEU A 54 -4.52 -2.08 -14.31
CA LEU A 54 -4.93 -2.60 -13.01
C LEU A 54 -4.21 -3.90 -12.65
N SER A 55 -4.02 -4.79 -13.63
CA SER A 55 -3.30 -6.05 -13.44
C SER A 55 -1.86 -5.78 -12.99
N ILE A 56 -1.18 -4.81 -13.62
CA ILE A 56 0.18 -4.40 -13.22
C ILE A 56 0.20 -3.84 -11.79
N VAL A 57 -0.76 -2.96 -11.46
CA VAL A 57 -0.88 -2.35 -10.13
C VAL A 57 -1.10 -3.40 -9.03
N LEU A 58 -1.79 -4.51 -9.35
CA LEU A 58 -2.09 -5.58 -8.40
C LEU A 58 -0.96 -6.63 -8.26
N ILE A 59 0.07 -6.61 -9.11
CA ILE A 59 1.22 -7.53 -9.02
C ILE A 59 1.85 -7.57 -7.62
N PRO A 60 2.12 -6.43 -6.94
CA PRO A 60 2.69 -6.45 -5.60
C PRO A 60 1.80 -7.21 -4.60
N THR A 61 0.48 -7.08 -4.72
CA THR A 61 -0.48 -7.80 -3.88
C THR A 61 -0.46 -9.30 -4.16
N ALA A 62 -0.32 -9.71 -5.43
CA ALA A 62 -0.18 -11.11 -5.80
C ALA A 62 1.12 -11.73 -5.26
N ILE A 63 2.24 -11.00 -5.36
CA ILE A 63 3.56 -11.45 -4.86
C ILE A 63 3.64 -11.40 -3.33
N LYS A 64 2.80 -10.61 -2.66
CA LYS A 64 2.77 -10.45 -1.19
C LYS A 64 2.67 -11.77 -0.45
N ILE A 65 2.00 -12.78 -1.01
CA ILE A 65 1.90 -14.12 -0.41
C ILE A 65 3.28 -14.79 -0.32
N LEU A 66 4.06 -14.76 -1.40
CA LEU A 66 5.41 -15.30 -1.44
C LEU A 66 6.34 -14.54 -0.48
N TYR A 67 6.18 -13.22 -0.46
CA TYR A 67 6.90 -12.37 0.49
C TYR A 67 6.56 -12.73 1.94
N GLY A 68 5.29 -13.01 2.26
CA GLY A 68 4.86 -13.47 3.59
C GLY A 68 5.67 -14.67 4.09
N ILE A 69 5.84 -15.68 3.25
CA ILE A 69 6.64 -16.88 3.56
C ILE A 69 8.11 -16.51 3.84
N LEU A 70 8.68 -15.58 3.06
CA LEU A 70 10.06 -15.12 3.23
C LEU A 70 10.24 -14.37 4.57
N THR A 71 9.32 -13.45 4.88
CA THR A 71 9.38 -12.63 6.12
C THR A 71 9.20 -13.45 7.39
N ASP A 72 8.58 -14.62 7.29
CA ASP A 72 8.44 -15.54 8.42
C ASP A 72 9.71 -16.33 8.70
N LYS A 73 10.59 -16.51 7.70
CA LYS A 73 11.88 -17.21 7.86
C LYS A 73 13.03 -16.26 8.16
N ILE A 74 13.04 -15.07 7.57
CA ILE A 74 14.17 -14.13 7.66
C ILE A 74 13.77 -12.97 8.58
N GLY A 75 14.55 -12.71 9.62
CA GLY A 75 14.37 -11.57 10.52
C GLY A 75 15.65 -10.75 10.66
N MET A 76 15.54 -9.52 11.13
CA MET A 76 16.71 -8.69 11.44
C MET A 76 17.02 -8.73 12.93
N LYS A 77 18.28 -9.04 13.29
CA LYS A 77 18.70 -9.24 14.69
C LYS A 77 18.35 -8.07 15.63
N LYS A 78 18.35 -6.82 15.15
CA LYS A 78 18.08 -5.61 15.96
C LYS A 78 16.62 -5.16 16.00
N LEU A 79 15.85 -5.44 14.95
CA LEU A 79 14.48 -4.92 14.77
C LEU A 79 13.41 -6.02 14.92
N GLY A 80 13.84 -7.27 15.10
CA GLY A 80 12.96 -8.44 15.23
C GLY A 80 12.55 -9.02 13.88
N ARG A 81 11.61 -9.96 13.93
CA ARG A 81 11.22 -10.76 12.76
C ARG A 81 10.35 -9.99 11.78
N ARG A 82 9.22 -9.41 12.22
CA ARG A 82 8.21 -8.81 11.31
C ARG A 82 8.31 -7.29 11.12
N LYS A 83 8.86 -6.54 12.09
CA LYS A 83 8.88 -5.07 12.04
C LYS A 83 9.65 -4.50 10.83
N PRO A 84 10.84 -5.01 10.45
CA PRO A 84 11.57 -4.47 9.30
C PRO A 84 10.78 -4.58 8.00
N TRP A 85 10.10 -5.71 7.83
CA TRP A 85 9.33 -6.03 6.63
C TRP A 85 8.01 -5.27 6.52
N ILE A 86 7.61 -4.55 7.58
CA ILE A 86 6.47 -3.63 7.55
C ILE A 86 6.96 -2.21 7.34
N ILE A 87 7.94 -1.78 8.13
CA ILE A 87 8.42 -0.39 8.15
C ILE A 87 9.08 -0.05 6.81
N PHE A 88 9.97 -0.90 6.30
CA PHE A 88 10.73 -0.57 5.10
C PHE A 88 9.84 -0.40 3.86
N PRO A 89 8.93 -1.34 3.53
CA PRO A 89 8.01 -1.15 2.40
C PRO A 89 7.05 0.02 2.61
N ALA A 90 6.55 0.25 3.83
CA ALA A 90 5.66 1.36 4.13
C ALA A 90 6.35 2.72 3.96
N SER A 91 7.58 2.86 4.45
CA SER A 91 8.39 4.07 4.26
C SER A 91 8.72 4.30 2.80
N PHE A 92 9.10 3.24 2.07
CA PHE A 92 9.40 3.35 0.64
C PHE A 92 8.16 3.77 -0.17
N ALA A 93 7.00 3.16 0.10
CA ALA A 93 5.74 3.55 -0.51
C ALA A 93 5.39 5.02 -0.18
N GLY A 94 5.52 5.42 1.08
CA GLY A 94 5.29 6.80 1.51
C GLY A 94 6.20 7.81 0.80
N LEU A 95 7.48 7.48 0.58
CA LEU A 95 8.39 8.32 -0.18
C LEU A 95 7.97 8.47 -1.65
N ILE A 96 7.57 7.38 -2.30
CA ILE A 96 7.04 7.43 -3.66
C ILE A 96 5.81 8.34 -3.73
N TRP A 97 4.93 8.26 -2.74
CA TRP A 97 3.74 9.12 -2.66
C TRP A 97 4.08 10.60 -2.54
N ILE A 98 5.03 10.92 -1.68
CA ILE A 98 5.52 12.29 -1.53
C ILE A 98 6.11 12.77 -2.86
N MET A 99 6.91 11.94 -3.55
CA MET A 99 7.47 12.30 -4.87
C MET A 99 6.37 12.50 -5.93
N LEU A 100 5.37 11.61 -5.99
CA LEU A 100 4.25 11.74 -6.92
C LEU A 100 3.47 13.04 -6.69
N ALA A 101 3.27 13.44 -5.44
CA ALA A 101 2.61 14.71 -5.11
C ALA A 101 3.35 15.93 -5.67
N PHE A 102 4.68 15.87 -5.84
CA PHE A 102 5.48 16.93 -6.46
C PHE A 102 5.58 16.81 -8.00
N MET A 103 5.40 15.60 -8.56
CA MET A 103 5.51 15.37 -10.01
C MET A 103 4.19 15.60 -10.77
N ILE A 104 3.05 15.33 -10.13
CA ILE A 104 1.74 15.61 -10.71
C ILE A 104 1.55 17.14 -10.68
N PRO A 105 1.24 17.81 -11.81
CA PRO A 105 1.05 19.24 -11.84
C PRO A 105 0.07 19.67 -10.73
N SER A 106 0.48 20.67 -9.94
CA SER A 106 -0.30 21.24 -8.85
C SER A 106 -1.46 22.10 -9.35
N THR A 107 -2.15 21.69 -10.43
CA THR A 107 -3.52 22.14 -10.60
C THR A 107 -4.27 21.57 -9.42
N PHE A 108 -4.69 22.46 -8.52
CA PHE A 108 -5.45 22.16 -7.32
C PHE A 108 -6.55 21.13 -7.63
N ASP A 109 -7.18 21.25 -8.80
CA ASP A 109 -8.21 20.36 -9.33
C ASP A 109 -7.75 18.89 -9.51
N ALA A 110 -6.53 18.60 -9.97
CA ALA A 110 -6.07 17.24 -10.20
C ALA A 110 -5.69 16.50 -8.90
N ALA A 111 -4.99 17.17 -7.99
CA ALA A 111 -4.61 16.59 -6.70
C ALA A 111 -5.80 16.47 -5.73
N VAL A 112 -6.69 17.47 -5.71
CA VAL A 112 -7.94 17.43 -4.95
C VAL A 112 -8.90 16.37 -5.49
N ARG A 113 -9.06 16.22 -6.80
CA ARG A 113 -9.91 15.14 -7.36
C ARG A 113 -9.36 13.74 -7.08
N LEU A 114 -8.04 13.59 -6.94
CA LEU A 114 -7.42 12.30 -6.62
C LEU A 114 -7.53 11.91 -5.14
N PHE A 115 -7.57 12.89 -4.22
CA PHE A 115 -7.53 12.65 -2.76
C PHE A 115 -8.80 13.04 -1.98
N ILE A 116 -9.65 13.95 -2.48
CA ILE A 116 -10.86 14.44 -1.77
C ILE A 116 -12.12 13.61 -2.12
N ILE A 117 -12.10 12.83 -3.20
CA ILE A 117 -13.15 11.84 -3.49
C ILE A 117 -12.71 10.45 -2.96
N ALA A 118 -12.21 10.44 -1.73
CA ALA A 118 -12.07 9.27 -0.87
C ALA A 118 -13.02 9.43 0.32
#